data_AF-A0A9R0J289-F1
#
_entry.id   AF-A0A9R0J289-F1
#
_cell.length_a   1.000
_cell.length_b   1.000
_cell.length_c   1.000
_cell.angle_alpha   90.00
_cell.angle_beta   90.00
_cell.angle_gamma   90.00
#
_symmetry.space_group_name_H-M   'P 1'
#
loop_
_entity.id
_entity.type
_entity.pdbx_description
1 polymer ?
#
loop_
_entity_poly.entity_id
_entity_poly.type
_entity_poly.pdbx_seq_one_letter_code
_entity_poly.pdbx_strand_id
1 'polypeptide(L)'
;MNPQCITTTPDSNPNPRRVRTFTVDFFVDRIHTVVTSTPAIAREWVYTLRHKHRQALYSSSLNIGLGVQWRPSFSPDSDTAATLQLCVDKDCLIFQLSHASTVPATLRRLLSDDRVTFVGVHNGRDRKLLEESEHNLDVECLVDLAKKYGYGNWSMGEMAAKLLGADDVVKPYWVGVSDWDDFWLSDEQVQYACVDAHISYLLAQRLLDDDDDDDVMSCDDGYGSDDSGSY
;
A
#
# COMPACT_ATOMS: atom_id res chain seq x y z
N MET A 1 7.32 15.29 5.47
CA MET A 1 6.61 15.47 4.18
C MET A 1 6.42 16.95 3.92
N ASN A 2 6.21 17.38 2.67
CA ASN A 2 5.96 18.80 2.37
C ASN A 2 4.57 19.20 2.93
N PRO A 3 4.50 20.10 3.92
CA PRO A 3 3.24 20.43 4.59
C PRO A 3 2.30 21.31 3.74
N GLN A 4 2.74 21.79 2.56
CA GLN A 4 1.88 22.57 1.67
C GLN A 4 0.93 21.70 0.84
N CYS A 5 1.30 20.45 0.59
CA CYS A 5 0.55 19.51 -0.24
C CYS A 5 0.19 18.21 0.48
N ILE A 6 0.84 17.90 1.61
CA ILE A 6 0.55 16.71 2.39
C ILE A 6 0.29 17.12 3.84
N THR A 7 -0.98 16.98 4.27
CA THR A 7 -1.43 17.34 5.63
C THR A 7 -2.17 16.19 6.28
N THR A 8 -2.36 16.26 7.60
CA THR A 8 -3.13 15.27 8.35
C THR A 8 -3.98 15.98 9.36
N THR A 9 -5.27 15.66 9.35
CA THR A 9 -6.27 16.24 10.25
C THR A 9 -6.95 15.09 11.00
N PRO A 10 -6.79 15.01 12.34
CA PRO A 10 -7.52 14.02 13.13
C PRO A 10 -9.01 14.39 13.20
N ASP A 11 -9.87 13.41 13.01
CA ASP A 11 -11.31 13.61 13.17
C ASP A 11 -11.71 13.57 14.65
N SER A 12 -12.76 14.31 15.00
CA SER A 12 -13.34 14.25 16.35
C SER A 12 -13.94 12.87 16.62
N ASN A 13 -13.42 12.18 17.64
CA ASN A 13 -13.83 10.81 17.95
C ASN A 13 -14.23 10.66 19.43
N PRO A 14 -15.47 10.22 19.73
CA PRO A 14 -15.92 10.03 21.10
C PRO A 14 -15.30 8.81 21.80
N ASN A 15 -14.69 7.88 21.07
CA ASN A 15 -14.02 6.69 21.62
C ASN A 15 -12.68 6.40 20.91
N PRO A 16 -11.66 7.25 21.15
CA PRO A 16 -10.38 7.18 20.44
C PRO A 16 -9.60 5.89 20.73
N ARG A 17 -9.85 5.22 21.87
CA ARG A 17 -9.16 3.96 22.22
C ARG A 17 -9.58 2.80 21.33
N ARG A 18 -10.79 2.85 20.78
CA ARG A 18 -11.31 1.80 19.90
C ARG A 18 -10.82 2.01 18.46
N VAL A 19 -10.88 3.25 18.01
CA VAL A 19 -10.52 3.65 16.65
C VAL A 19 -10.17 5.13 16.67
N ARG A 20 -9.22 5.55 15.86
CA ARG A 20 -9.01 6.95 15.48
C ARG A 20 -9.20 7.06 13.97
N THR A 21 -9.79 8.16 13.52
CA THR A 21 -9.91 8.42 12.09
C THR A 21 -9.26 9.76 11.77
N PHE A 22 -8.73 9.84 10.57
CA PHE A 22 -7.99 10.99 10.07
C PHE A 22 -8.37 11.22 8.62
N THR A 23 -8.33 12.48 8.23
CA THR A 23 -8.20 12.87 6.84
C THR A 23 -6.72 13.15 6.56
N VAL A 24 -6.10 12.37 5.67
CA VAL A 24 -4.76 12.63 5.14
C VAL A 24 -4.93 13.23 3.76
N ASP A 25 -4.53 14.49 3.59
CA ASP A 25 -4.51 15.13 2.29
C ASP A 25 -3.19 14.74 1.58
N PHE A 26 -3.30 14.27 0.35
CA PHE A 26 -2.19 13.98 -0.55
C PHE A 26 -2.44 14.73 -1.86
N PHE A 27 -1.87 15.92 -1.98
CA PHE A 27 -2.20 16.89 -3.04
C PHE A 27 -3.69 17.19 -3.09
N VAL A 28 -4.39 16.76 -4.15
CA VAL A 28 -5.84 16.96 -4.32
C VAL A 28 -6.67 15.82 -3.75
N ASP A 29 -6.02 14.72 -3.34
CA ASP A 29 -6.69 13.54 -2.82
C ASP A 29 -6.86 13.63 -1.30
N ARG A 30 -8.09 13.43 -0.85
CA ARG A 30 -8.43 13.24 0.56
C ARG A 30 -8.58 11.78 0.86
N ILE A 31 -7.64 11.24 1.63
CA ILE A 31 -7.64 9.84 2.05
C ILE A 31 -8.26 9.75 3.43
N HIS A 32 -9.30 8.93 3.57
CA HIS A 32 -9.90 8.59 4.84
C HIS A 32 -9.11 7.45 5.48
N THR A 33 -8.50 7.72 6.63
CA THR A 33 -7.55 6.84 7.27
C THR A 33 -8.07 6.38 8.63
N VAL A 34 -8.24 5.07 8.78
CA VAL A 34 -8.69 4.41 10.01
C VAL A 34 -7.47 3.83 10.72
N VAL A 35 -7.21 4.27 11.95
CA VAL A 35 -6.15 3.74 12.82
C VAL A 35 -6.79 2.95 13.96
N THR A 36 -6.46 1.67 14.09
CA THR A 36 -7.08 0.81 15.11
C THR A 36 -6.23 -0.42 15.43
N SER A 37 -6.33 -0.89 16.66
CA SER A 37 -5.94 -2.26 17.05
C SER A 37 -7.17 -3.16 17.31
N THR A 38 -8.39 -2.62 17.14
CA THR A 38 -9.63 -3.32 17.47
C THR A 38 -10.02 -4.29 16.35
N PRO A 39 -10.10 -5.62 16.61
CA PRO A 39 -10.40 -6.60 15.59
C PRO A 39 -11.75 -6.37 14.88
N ALA A 40 -12.76 -5.89 15.62
CA ALA A 40 -14.08 -5.61 15.05
C ALA A 40 -14.04 -4.48 14.00
N ILE A 41 -13.19 -3.46 14.19
CA ILE A 41 -13.07 -2.33 13.26
C ILE A 41 -12.35 -2.78 11.99
N ALA A 42 -11.23 -3.51 12.12
CA ALA A 42 -10.53 -4.07 10.97
C ALA A 42 -11.43 -5.02 10.15
N ARG A 43 -12.25 -5.82 10.83
CA ARG A 43 -13.25 -6.68 10.18
C ARG A 43 -14.25 -5.85 9.36
N GLU A 44 -14.82 -4.80 9.95
CA GLU A 44 -15.79 -3.92 9.30
C GLU A 44 -15.18 -3.19 8.09
N TRP A 45 -13.94 -2.72 8.21
CA TRP A 45 -13.20 -2.11 7.11
C TRP A 45 -13.03 -3.09 5.94
N VAL A 46 -12.61 -4.34 6.21
CA VAL A 46 -12.47 -5.38 5.16
C VAL A 46 -13.81 -5.72 4.51
N TYR A 47 -14.90 -5.80 5.27
CA TYR A 47 -16.23 -6.01 4.69
C TYR A 47 -16.63 -4.89 3.73
N THR A 48 -16.39 -3.64 4.15
CA THR A 48 -16.69 -2.46 3.35
C THR A 48 -15.88 -2.44 2.06
N LEU A 49 -14.57 -2.71 2.15
CA LEU A 49 -13.68 -2.85 1.00
C LEU A 49 -14.20 -3.90 0.02
N ARG A 50 -14.48 -5.12 0.49
CA ARG A 50 -14.96 -6.19 -0.40
C ARG A 50 -16.28 -5.84 -1.07
N HIS A 51 -17.17 -5.12 -0.38
CA HIS A 51 -18.44 -4.68 -0.95
C HIS A 51 -18.24 -3.61 -2.04
N LYS A 52 -17.41 -2.59 -1.75
CA LYS A 52 -17.09 -1.49 -2.68
C LYS A 52 -16.37 -2.01 -3.94
N HIS A 53 -15.40 -2.90 -3.77
CA HIS A 53 -14.53 -3.40 -4.84
C HIS A 53 -14.92 -4.79 -5.35
N ARG A 54 -16.20 -5.18 -5.23
CA ARG A 54 -16.67 -6.52 -5.64
C ARG A 54 -16.40 -6.85 -7.10
N GLN A 55 -16.41 -5.84 -7.98
CA GLN A 55 -16.17 -6.04 -9.41
C GLN A 55 -14.69 -6.34 -9.67
N ALA A 56 -13.78 -5.55 -9.10
CA ALA A 56 -12.33 -5.80 -9.18
C ALA A 56 -11.95 -7.16 -8.57
N LEU A 57 -12.63 -7.58 -7.50
CA LEU A 57 -12.47 -8.93 -6.92
C LEU A 57 -13.00 -10.04 -7.84
N TYR A 58 -14.05 -9.77 -8.63
CA TYR A 58 -14.60 -10.74 -9.58
C TYR A 58 -13.68 -10.91 -10.80
N SER A 59 -13.03 -9.82 -11.24
CA SER A 59 -12.04 -9.82 -12.32
C SER A 59 -10.61 -10.10 -11.87
N SER A 60 -10.37 -10.39 -10.59
CA SER A 60 -9.03 -10.60 -10.00
C SER A 60 -8.04 -9.46 -10.27
N SER A 61 -8.55 -8.22 -10.35
CA SER A 61 -7.80 -7.02 -10.69
C SER A 61 -7.73 -6.02 -9.53
N LEU A 62 -7.97 -6.48 -8.29
CA LEU A 62 -7.92 -5.61 -7.11
C LEU A 62 -6.48 -5.47 -6.62
N ASN A 63 -5.93 -4.27 -6.75
CA ASN A 63 -4.66 -3.88 -6.15
C ASN A 63 -4.88 -3.21 -4.80
N ILE A 64 -4.05 -3.55 -3.81
CA ILE A 64 -4.06 -2.92 -2.48
C ILE A 64 -2.65 -2.48 -2.13
N GLY A 65 -2.46 -1.19 -1.92
CA GLY A 65 -1.22 -0.67 -1.36
C GLY A 65 -0.99 -1.22 0.04
N LEU A 66 0.15 -1.86 0.26
CA LEU A 66 0.54 -2.47 1.53
C LEU A 66 1.81 -1.83 2.05
N GLY A 67 1.82 -1.53 3.35
CA GLY A 67 3.01 -1.10 4.07
C GLY A 67 3.10 -1.78 5.43
N VAL A 68 4.32 -1.92 5.93
CA VAL A 68 4.61 -2.43 7.28
C VAL A 68 5.59 -1.50 7.95
N GLN A 69 5.31 -1.13 9.19
CA GLN A 69 6.26 -0.40 10.03
C GLN A 69 6.52 -1.17 11.32
N TRP A 70 7.75 -1.07 11.82
CA TRP A 70 8.23 -1.76 13.01
C TRP A 70 9.14 -0.81 13.79
N ARG A 71 9.26 -1.05 15.09
CA ARG A 71 10.25 -0.36 15.92
C ARG A 71 11.62 -0.98 15.64
N PRO A 72 12.62 -0.22 15.17
CA PRO A 72 13.96 -0.76 14.98
C PRO A 72 14.55 -1.21 16.31
N SER A 73 15.09 -2.43 16.34
CA SER A 73 15.79 -2.99 17.49
C SER A 73 17.30 -3.04 17.24
N PHE A 74 18.10 -3.31 18.29
CA PHE A 74 19.56 -3.44 18.16
C PHE A 74 19.98 -4.67 17.32
N SER A 75 19.07 -5.61 17.10
CA SER A 75 19.29 -6.84 16.35
C SER A 75 18.20 -6.95 15.29
N PRO A 76 18.50 -6.78 13.99
CA PRO A 76 17.48 -6.84 12.94
C PRO A 76 16.61 -8.11 12.94
N ASP A 77 17.15 -9.21 13.47
CA ASP A 77 16.43 -10.49 13.67
C ASP A 77 15.39 -10.44 14.80
N SER A 78 15.32 -9.35 15.53
CA SER A 78 14.35 -9.09 16.61
C SER A 78 13.32 -8.02 16.23
N ASP A 79 13.41 -7.45 15.01
CA ASP A 79 12.40 -6.55 14.49
C ASP A 79 11.10 -7.33 14.25
N THR A 80 9.98 -6.81 14.72
CA THR A 80 8.66 -7.41 14.51
C THR A 80 7.68 -6.37 13.99
N ALA A 81 6.77 -6.77 13.09
CA ALA A 81 5.78 -5.87 12.52
C ALA A 81 4.91 -5.24 13.62
N ALA A 82 5.00 -3.91 13.77
CA ALA A 82 4.18 -3.18 14.74
C ALA A 82 2.85 -2.72 14.12
N THR A 83 2.84 -2.48 12.82
CA THR A 83 1.66 -2.00 12.08
C THR A 83 1.57 -2.66 10.71
N LEU A 84 0.34 -2.82 10.22
CA LEU A 84 0.00 -3.19 8.84
C LEU A 84 -0.85 -2.07 8.23
N GLN A 85 -0.41 -1.51 7.10
CA GLN A 85 -1.17 -0.55 6.32
C GLN A 85 -1.78 -1.22 5.11
N LEU A 86 -3.05 -0.92 4.83
CA LEU A 86 -3.74 -1.32 3.61
C LEU A 86 -4.45 -0.10 3.02
N CYS A 87 -4.20 0.22 1.76
CA CYS A 87 -4.83 1.35 1.08
C CYS A 87 -5.39 0.94 -0.29
N VAL A 88 -6.64 1.32 -0.55
CA VAL A 88 -7.30 1.19 -1.85
C VAL A 88 -8.08 2.46 -2.10
N ASP A 89 -7.94 3.05 -3.28
CA ASP A 89 -8.50 4.37 -3.60
C ASP A 89 -8.14 5.40 -2.53
N LYS A 90 -9.17 5.93 -1.85
CA LYS A 90 -9.10 6.97 -0.83
C LYS A 90 -9.44 6.42 0.56
N ASP A 91 -9.37 5.11 0.75
CA ASP A 91 -9.63 4.44 2.01
C ASP A 91 -8.35 3.72 2.49
N CYS A 92 -7.84 4.11 3.66
CA CYS A 92 -6.66 3.51 4.27
C CYS A 92 -6.99 2.93 5.66
N LEU A 93 -6.48 1.74 5.94
CA LEU A 93 -6.47 1.11 7.26
C LEU A 93 -5.02 1.03 7.75
N ILE A 94 -4.76 1.55 8.94
CA ILE A 94 -3.54 1.33 9.71
C ILE A 94 -3.94 0.44 10.90
N PHE A 95 -3.62 -0.85 10.80
CA PHE A 95 -3.88 -1.82 11.85
C PHE A 95 -2.66 -1.95 12.76
N GLN A 96 -2.78 -1.53 14.02
CA GLN A 96 -1.71 -1.60 15.02
C GLN A 96 -1.60 -3.03 15.58
N LEU A 97 -0.72 -3.83 14.97
CA LEU A 97 -0.50 -5.25 15.29
C LEU A 97 -0.04 -5.47 16.73
N SER A 98 0.90 -4.66 17.23
CA SER A 98 1.42 -4.81 18.59
C SER A 98 0.38 -4.63 19.69
N HIS A 99 -0.69 -3.86 19.39
CA HIS A 99 -1.75 -3.56 20.34
C HIS A 99 -3.01 -4.39 20.09
N ALA A 100 -3.02 -5.19 19.03
CA ALA A 100 -4.16 -6.00 18.64
C ALA A 100 -4.14 -7.32 19.41
N SER A 101 -5.23 -7.62 20.12
CA SER A 101 -5.36 -8.91 20.80
C SER A 101 -5.38 -10.10 19.83
N THR A 102 -5.94 -9.89 18.63
CA THR A 102 -6.03 -10.88 17.55
C THR A 102 -6.17 -10.19 16.20
N VAL A 103 -5.81 -10.88 15.13
CA VAL A 103 -6.15 -10.46 13.76
C VAL A 103 -7.43 -11.17 13.29
N PRO A 104 -8.48 -10.45 12.85
CA PRO A 104 -9.72 -11.07 12.37
C PRO A 104 -9.50 -12.05 11.23
N ALA A 105 -10.21 -13.18 11.25
CA ALA A 105 -10.17 -14.15 10.15
C ALA A 105 -10.55 -13.55 8.79
N THR A 106 -11.37 -12.50 8.76
CA THR A 106 -11.71 -11.76 7.52
C THR A 106 -10.51 -11.03 6.93
N LEU A 107 -9.64 -10.45 7.77
CA LEU A 107 -8.42 -9.78 7.33
C LEU A 107 -7.39 -10.82 6.87
N ARG A 108 -7.21 -11.92 7.61
CA ARG A 108 -6.36 -13.04 7.16
C ARG A 108 -6.79 -13.58 5.80
N ARG A 109 -8.08 -13.84 5.61
CA ARG A 109 -8.62 -14.26 4.31
C ARG A 109 -8.52 -13.21 3.21
N LEU A 110 -8.36 -11.92 3.54
CA LEU A 110 -8.06 -10.90 2.54
C LEU A 110 -6.60 -10.99 2.12
N LEU A 111 -5.68 -11.10 3.09
CA LEU A 111 -4.24 -11.23 2.82
C LEU A 111 -3.92 -12.52 2.03
N SER A 112 -4.67 -13.60 2.26
CA SER A 112 -4.53 -14.86 1.53
C SER A 112 -5.46 -15.02 0.29
N ASP A 113 -6.08 -13.94 -0.19
CA ASP A 113 -6.98 -13.99 -1.37
C ASP A 113 -6.15 -13.84 -2.65
N ASP A 114 -6.08 -14.88 -3.47
CA ASP A 114 -5.32 -14.91 -4.74
C ASP A 114 -5.88 -13.96 -5.82
N ARG A 115 -7.09 -13.44 -5.62
CA ARG A 115 -7.71 -12.42 -6.47
C ARG A 115 -7.27 -10.99 -6.12
N VAL A 116 -6.43 -10.84 -5.09
CA VAL A 116 -5.96 -9.55 -4.58
C VAL A 116 -4.44 -9.51 -4.72
N THR A 117 -3.94 -8.47 -5.38
CA THR A 117 -2.51 -8.18 -5.44
C THR A 117 -2.18 -7.08 -4.44
N PHE A 118 -1.32 -7.38 -3.48
CA PHE A 118 -0.76 -6.38 -2.59
C PHE A 118 0.49 -5.79 -3.21
N VAL A 119 0.64 -4.47 -3.13
CA VAL A 119 1.72 -3.74 -3.80
C VAL A 119 2.44 -2.83 -2.82
N GLY A 120 3.76 -2.79 -2.91
CA GLY A 120 4.61 -1.89 -2.15
C GLY A 120 5.84 -1.49 -2.95
N VAL A 121 6.69 -0.63 -2.36
CA VAL A 121 7.95 -0.18 -2.97
C VAL A 121 9.07 -0.47 -1.99
N HIS A 122 10.09 -1.23 -2.42
CA HIS A 122 11.19 -1.68 -1.54
C HIS A 122 10.69 -2.47 -0.31
N ASN A 123 9.66 -3.29 -0.50
CA ASN A 123 8.94 -4.03 0.55
C ASN A 123 9.50 -5.44 0.82
N GLY A 124 10.77 -5.68 0.50
CA GLY A 124 11.40 -7.01 0.59
C GLY A 124 11.45 -7.63 1.99
N ARG A 125 11.21 -6.84 3.06
CA ARG A 125 11.14 -7.32 4.44
C ARG A 125 9.70 -7.53 4.94
N ASP A 126 8.71 -6.92 4.31
CA ASP A 126 7.36 -6.79 4.85
C ASP A 126 6.70 -8.15 5.09
N ARG A 127 6.77 -9.05 4.10
CA ARG A 127 6.25 -10.42 4.25
C ARG A 127 6.88 -11.14 5.43
N LYS A 128 8.21 -11.11 5.54
CA LYS A 128 8.94 -11.79 6.62
C LYS A 128 8.57 -11.22 7.99
N LEU A 129 8.50 -9.89 8.11
CA LEU A 129 8.11 -9.22 9.36
C LEU A 129 6.68 -9.56 9.80
N LEU A 130 5.76 -9.70 8.84
CA LEU A 130 4.38 -10.11 9.10
C LEU A 130 4.29 -11.59 9.50
N GLU A 131 5.02 -12.46 8.81
CA GLU A 131 5.09 -13.90 9.08
C GLU A 131 5.69 -14.20 10.45
N GLU A 132 6.78 -13.51 10.81
CA GLU A 132 7.49 -13.67 12.09
C GLU A 132 6.86 -12.88 13.25
N SER A 133 5.81 -12.09 13.00
CA SER A 133 5.06 -11.40 14.05
C SER A 133 4.31 -12.38 14.95
N GLU A 134 3.91 -11.93 16.15
CA GLU A 134 3.06 -12.73 17.06
C GLU A 134 1.75 -13.20 16.39
N HIS A 135 1.30 -12.47 15.36
CA HIS A 135 0.08 -12.79 14.62
C HIS A 135 0.29 -13.77 13.48
N ASN A 136 1.52 -14.10 13.06
CA ASN A 136 1.82 -15.03 11.97
C ASN A 136 0.96 -14.75 10.72
N LEU A 137 1.16 -13.58 10.11
CA LEU A 137 0.37 -13.13 8.97
C LEU A 137 1.08 -13.48 7.66
N ASP A 138 0.40 -14.27 6.84
CA ASP A 138 0.82 -14.55 5.48
C ASP A 138 0.06 -13.65 4.50
N VAL A 139 0.74 -13.22 3.44
CA VAL A 139 0.24 -12.34 2.38
C VAL A 139 0.46 -13.05 1.06
N GLU A 140 -0.56 -13.63 0.44
CA GLU A 140 -0.42 -14.51 -0.72
C GLU A 140 0.38 -13.85 -1.84
N CYS A 141 -0.11 -12.72 -2.35
CA CYS A 141 0.50 -11.99 -3.46
C CYS A 141 1.00 -10.62 -3.02
N LEU A 142 2.31 -10.49 -2.73
CA LEU A 142 2.95 -9.20 -2.44
C LEU A 142 3.99 -8.88 -3.51
N VAL A 143 3.79 -7.80 -4.23
CA VAL A 143 4.63 -7.33 -5.33
C VAL A 143 5.44 -6.11 -4.90
N ASP A 144 6.74 -6.14 -5.16
CA ASP A 144 7.60 -4.95 -5.11
C ASP A 144 7.58 -4.28 -6.48
N LEU A 145 6.94 -3.10 -6.57
CA LEU A 145 6.79 -2.37 -7.82
C LEU A 145 8.14 -1.86 -8.36
N ALA A 146 9.05 -1.41 -7.49
CA ALA A 146 10.35 -0.94 -7.92
C ALA A 146 11.17 -2.09 -8.52
N LYS A 147 11.09 -3.27 -7.91
CA LYS A 147 11.75 -4.47 -8.45
C LYS A 147 11.10 -4.96 -9.75
N LYS A 148 9.76 -5.04 -9.80
CA LYS A 148 9.01 -5.58 -10.94
C LYS A 148 9.27 -4.78 -12.22
N TYR A 149 9.28 -3.44 -12.13
CA TYR A 149 9.38 -2.55 -13.28
C TYR A 149 10.78 -1.96 -13.49
N GLY A 150 11.81 -2.45 -12.79
CA GLY A 150 13.20 -2.03 -13.01
C GLY A 150 13.57 -0.66 -12.43
N TYR A 151 12.80 -0.14 -11.47
CA TYR A 151 13.06 1.11 -10.75
C TYR A 151 13.80 0.91 -9.42
N GLY A 152 14.52 -0.20 -9.23
CA GLY A 152 15.21 -0.52 -7.97
C GLY A 152 16.23 0.52 -7.48
N ASN A 153 16.69 1.42 -8.35
CA ASN A 153 17.60 2.52 -8.01
C ASN A 153 16.87 3.83 -7.64
N TRP A 154 15.54 3.88 -7.77
CA TRP A 154 14.74 5.05 -7.42
C TRP A 154 14.11 4.84 -6.05
N SER A 155 14.13 5.89 -5.25
CA SER A 155 13.31 5.98 -4.04
C SER A 155 11.81 6.03 -4.41
N MET A 156 10.94 5.72 -3.44
CA MET A 156 9.50 5.91 -3.63
C MET A 156 9.15 7.36 -4.00
N GLY A 157 9.85 8.35 -3.42
CA GLY A 157 9.64 9.75 -3.76
C GLY A 157 9.99 10.06 -5.22
N GLU A 158 11.07 9.50 -5.75
CA GLU A 158 11.43 9.63 -7.16
C GLU A 158 10.43 8.94 -8.09
N MET A 159 9.91 7.77 -7.70
CA MET A 159 8.84 7.10 -8.45
C MET A 159 7.56 7.93 -8.45
N ALA A 160 7.16 8.48 -7.29
CA ALA A 160 5.99 9.34 -7.17
C ALA A 160 6.11 10.60 -8.03
N ALA A 161 7.27 11.27 -7.99
CA ALA A 161 7.57 12.43 -8.83
C ALA A 161 7.46 12.08 -10.32
N LYS A 162 8.22 11.08 -10.78
CA LYS A 162 8.38 10.79 -12.21
C LYS A 162 7.18 10.09 -12.86
N LEU A 163 6.43 9.29 -12.10
CA LEU A 163 5.34 8.46 -12.63
C LEU A 163 3.95 9.03 -12.31
N LEU A 164 3.81 9.76 -11.20
CA LEU A 164 2.53 10.33 -10.75
C LEU A 164 2.49 11.86 -10.80
N GLY A 165 3.61 12.55 -11.08
CA GLY A 165 3.71 14.01 -11.04
C GLY A 165 3.68 14.57 -9.61
N ALA A 166 3.99 13.75 -8.61
CA ALA A 166 3.95 14.11 -7.19
C ALA A 166 5.35 14.52 -6.68
N ASP A 167 5.85 15.67 -7.16
CA ASP A 167 7.25 16.12 -7.00
C ASP A 167 7.69 16.48 -5.55
N ASP A 168 6.77 16.43 -4.58
CA ASP A 168 6.97 16.89 -3.20
C ASP A 168 6.91 15.78 -2.12
N VAL A 169 6.94 14.52 -2.55
CA VAL A 169 6.95 13.38 -1.64
C VAL A 169 8.32 13.20 -1.00
N VAL A 170 8.48 13.74 0.20
CA VAL A 170 9.67 13.52 1.05
C VAL A 170 9.31 12.69 2.27
N LYS A 171 9.85 11.47 2.36
CA LYS A 171 9.70 10.58 3.50
C LYS A 171 10.77 10.91 4.57
N PRO A 172 10.40 11.54 5.70
CA PRO A 172 11.36 11.86 6.75
C PRO A 172 11.91 10.58 7.39
N TYR A 173 13.22 10.40 7.32
CA TYR A 173 13.91 9.23 7.86
C TYR A 173 13.58 8.98 9.34
N TRP A 174 13.56 10.04 10.17
CA TRP A 174 13.31 9.92 11.61
C TRP A 174 11.92 9.36 11.95
N VAL A 175 10.91 9.58 11.09
CA VAL A 175 9.58 8.98 11.27
C VAL A 175 9.64 7.50 10.91
N GLY A 176 10.33 7.13 9.82
CA GLY A 176 10.52 5.74 9.43
C GLY A 176 11.18 4.87 10.51
N VAL A 177 12.09 5.46 11.30
CA VAL A 177 12.77 4.78 12.43
C VAL A 177 12.20 5.13 13.81
N SER A 178 11.01 5.73 13.87
CA SER A 178 10.37 6.14 15.12
C SER A 178 9.78 4.95 15.90
N ASP A 179 9.21 5.23 17.07
CA ASP A 179 8.54 4.22 17.89
C ASP A 179 7.17 3.85 17.31
N TRP A 180 7.17 2.94 16.34
CA TRP A 180 5.95 2.42 15.69
C TRP A 180 5.11 1.50 16.59
N ASP A 181 5.64 1.16 17.77
CA ASP A 181 4.93 0.41 18.80
C ASP A 181 4.18 1.33 19.80
N ASP A 182 4.17 2.65 19.58
CA ASP A 182 3.40 3.55 20.44
C ASP A 182 1.89 3.27 20.30
N PHE A 183 1.17 3.26 21.42
CA PHE A 183 -0.27 3.06 21.45
C PHE A 183 -0.98 4.19 20.68
N TRP A 184 -0.46 5.41 20.81
CA TRP A 184 -0.96 6.58 20.09
C TRP A 184 0.03 7.03 19.02
N LEU A 185 -0.09 6.47 17.81
CA LEU A 185 0.65 6.99 16.67
C LEU A 185 0.43 8.51 16.54
N SER A 186 1.54 9.22 16.36
CA SER A 186 1.56 10.65 16.08
C SER A 186 0.95 10.95 14.71
N ASP A 187 0.53 12.20 14.50
CA ASP A 187 -0.02 12.62 13.21
C ASP A 187 1.00 12.44 12.08
N GLU A 188 2.30 12.63 12.34
CA GLU A 188 3.38 12.36 11.38
C GLU A 188 3.50 10.87 11.03
N GLN A 189 3.38 9.98 12.01
CA GLN A 189 3.39 8.53 11.77
C GLN A 189 2.15 8.09 10.97
N VAL A 190 0.97 8.62 11.29
CA VAL A 190 -0.26 8.34 10.53
C VAL A 190 -0.15 8.83 9.10
N GLN A 191 0.34 10.07 8.91
CA GLN A 191 0.62 10.62 7.58
C GLN A 191 1.58 9.74 6.80
N TYR A 192 2.70 9.38 7.42
CA TYR A 192 3.76 8.59 6.80
C TYR A 192 3.25 7.23 6.33
N ALA A 193 2.62 6.47 7.22
CA ALA A 193 2.08 5.14 6.95
C ALA A 193 0.98 5.18 5.88
N CYS A 194 0.07 6.16 5.95
CA CYS A 194 -1.00 6.33 4.97
C CYS A 194 -0.45 6.65 3.58
N VAL A 195 0.46 7.63 3.46
CA VAL A 195 1.02 8.05 2.18
C VAL A 195 1.87 6.93 1.55
N ASP A 196 2.59 6.15 2.36
CA ASP A 196 3.38 5.01 1.87
C ASP A 196 2.51 3.96 1.16
N ALA A 197 1.41 3.55 1.80
CA ALA A 197 0.45 2.62 1.22
C ALA A 197 -0.30 3.25 0.02
N HIS A 198 -0.69 4.52 0.12
CA HIS A 198 -1.43 5.20 -0.95
C HIS A 198 -0.59 5.39 -2.23
N ILE A 199 0.67 5.80 -2.10
CA ILE A 199 1.57 5.91 -3.25
C ILE A 199 1.78 4.54 -3.91
N SER A 200 1.94 3.49 -3.12
CA SER A 200 2.07 2.13 -3.64
C SER A 200 0.83 1.72 -4.46
N TYR A 201 -0.37 2.06 -3.98
CA TYR A 201 -1.61 1.86 -4.72
C TYR A 201 -1.64 2.67 -6.03
N LEU A 202 -1.37 3.97 -5.99
CA LEU A 202 -1.38 4.83 -7.18
C LEU A 202 -0.34 4.40 -8.23
N LEU A 203 0.85 3.99 -7.80
CA LEU A 203 1.88 3.47 -8.68
C LEU A 203 1.43 2.18 -9.38
N ALA A 204 0.75 1.28 -8.68
CA ALA A 204 0.22 0.08 -9.30
C ALA A 204 -0.84 0.40 -10.36
N GLN A 205 -1.76 1.34 -10.07
CA GLN A 205 -2.73 1.80 -11.07
C GLN A 205 -2.01 2.37 -12.30
N ARG A 206 -1.03 3.25 -12.09
CA ARG A 206 -0.28 3.88 -13.19
C ARG A 206 0.49 2.87 -14.04
N LEU A 207 1.15 1.89 -13.41
CA LEU A 207 2.06 0.94 -14.08
C LEU A 207 1.34 -0.24 -14.72
N LEU A 208 0.20 -0.65 -14.18
CA LEU A 208 -0.61 -1.74 -14.75
C LEU A 208 -1.46 -1.24 -15.93
N ASP A 209 -1.88 0.02 -15.93
CA ASP A 209 -2.52 0.64 -17.09
C ASP A 209 -1.55 0.67 -18.31
N ASP A 210 -0.23 0.85 -18.07
CA ASP A 210 0.78 0.83 -19.14
C ASP A 210 1.04 -0.61 -19.68
N ASP A 211 0.95 -1.63 -18.83
CA ASP A 211 1.15 -3.04 -19.25
C ASP A 211 0.04 -3.50 -20.23
N ASP A 212 -1.20 -2.99 -20.08
CA ASP A 212 -2.32 -3.32 -20.97
C ASP A 212 -2.22 -2.64 -22.35
N ASP A 213 -1.52 -1.50 -22.46
CA ASP A 213 -1.34 -0.76 -23.72
C ASP A 213 -0.22 -1.34 -24.61
N ASP A 214 0.82 -1.95 -24.03
CA ASP A 214 1.92 -2.59 -24.77
C ASP A 214 1.49 -3.90 -25.47
N ASP A 215 0.46 -4.60 -24.97
CA ASP A 215 -0.10 -5.80 -25.61
C ASP A 215 -0.94 -5.47 -26.86
N VAL A 216 -1.42 -4.23 -27.01
CA VAL A 216 -2.23 -3.77 -28.15
C VAL A 216 -1.36 -3.31 -29.34
N MET A 217 -0.07 -3.03 -29.12
CA MET A 217 0.86 -2.54 -30.16
C MET A 217 1.64 -3.64 -30.91
N SER A 218 1.25 -4.92 -30.77
CA SER A 218 1.93 -6.05 -31.44
C SER A 218 1.28 -6.55 -32.73
N CYS A 219 0.22 -5.90 -33.23
CA CYS A 219 -0.43 -6.26 -34.50
C CYS A 219 -0.49 -5.09 -35.48
N ASP A 220 0.62 -4.87 -36.21
CA ASP A 220 0.51 -4.35 -37.57
C ASP A 220 1.56 -4.96 -38.51
N ASP A 221 1.11 -5.17 -39.74
CA ASP A 221 1.49 -6.22 -40.66
C ASP A 221 2.77 -5.95 -41.48
N GLY A 222 3.54 -7.01 -41.70
CA GLY A 222 4.67 -7.05 -42.62
C GLY A 222 4.68 -8.28 -43.53
N TYR A 223 3.53 -8.61 -44.14
CA TYR A 223 3.52 -9.58 -45.24
C TYR A 223 4.10 -8.93 -46.50
N GLY A 224 5.26 -9.46 -46.92
CA GLY A 224 5.90 -9.09 -48.17
C GLY A 224 5.16 -9.57 -49.42
N SER A 225 5.55 -8.99 -50.55
CA SER A 225 5.47 -9.63 -51.86
C SER A 225 6.57 -9.04 -52.73
N ASP A 226 7.70 -9.74 -52.78
CA ASP A 226 8.54 -9.77 -53.97
C ASP A 226 7.74 -10.47 -55.06
N ASP A 227 7.57 -9.81 -56.22
CA ASP A 227 7.39 -10.55 -57.47
C ASP A 227 8.27 -9.93 -58.55
N SER A 228 9.17 -10.78 -59.04
CA SER A 228 10.15 -10.55 -60.08
C SER A 228 9.57 -11.04 -61.41
N GLY A 229 9.59 -10.21 -62.45
CA GLY A 229 9.35 -10.73 -63.80
C GLY A 229 9.27 -9.68 -64.89
N SER A 230 10.38 -9.43 -65.58
CA SER A 230 10.37 -8.92 -66.96
C SER A 230 11.63 -9.40 -67.68
N TYR A 231 11.43 -10.30 -68.66
CA TYR A 231 12.33 -10.53 -69.79
C TYR A 231 11.93 -9.60 -70.93
#